data_AF-A0A4Y9ZUT4-F1
#
_entry.id   AF-A0A4Y9ZUT4-F1
#
_cell.length_a   1.000
_cell.length_b   1.000
_cell.length_c   1.000
_cell.angle_alpha   90.00
_cell.angle_beta   90.00
_cell.angle_gamma   90.00
#
_symmetry.space_group_name_H-M   'P 1'
#
loop_
_entity.id
_entity.type
_entity.pdbx_description
1 polymer ?
#
loop_
_entity_poly.entity_id
_entity_poly.type
_entity_poly.pdbx_seq_one_letter_code
_entity_poly.pdbx_strand_id
1 'polypeptide(L)'
;MKEARPVPQRSLFGISTESASNFASTRLTRSRSFARYIIQTVPANPPRMASNLSVLTKSHQIIASKKRQRKQQIKEITEFLTGFHKRKLAKTEEGKKKAIERDKQERLETRREQRKMLAEQAIENAAKVEKAYGAVIAGSDDDDEEWTGFGSDAKGKGKDEAEYSDEEQVATVTVVEDFDPDTLIHGEAPIPRSPSAGDVEPRQRAIKSEKPLKKVEKLKPKKIKYQTKAARKAETGKQRARRTEKAERAGGKASREKGKKGRKR
;
A
#
# COMPACT_ATOMS: atom_id res chain seq x y z
N MET A 1 -13.39 -13.18 47.75
CA MET A 1 -12.03 -12.62 47.60
C MET A 1 -11.95 -12.00 46.22
N LYS A 2 -11.82 -10.68 46.11
CA LYS A 2 -11.80 -9.95 44.83
C LYS A 2 -10.33 -9.65 44.49
N GLU A 3 -9.80 -10.33 43.49
CA GLU A 3 -8.43 -10.09 43.00
C GLU A 3 -8.34 -8.73 42.30
N ALA A 4 -7.43 -7.89 42.80
CA ALA A 4 -7.07 -6.61 42.22
C ALA A 4 -6.20 -6.83 40.98
N ARG A 5 -6.59 -6.24 39.84
CA ARG A 5 -5.79 -6.27 38.61
C ARG A 5 -4.62 -5.26 38.71
N PRO A 6 -3.41 -5.62 38.27
CA PRO A 6 -2.27 -4.71 38.29
C PRO A 6 -2.39 -3.61 37.24
N VAL A 7 -2.07 -2.38 37.65
CA VAL A 7 -2.00 -1.18 36.81
C VAL A 7 -0.67 -1.20 36.03
N PRO A 8 -0.66 -1.07 34.68
CA PRO A 8 0.59 -0.97 33.95
C PRO A 8 1.25 0.39 34.18
N GLN A 9 2.51 0.37 34.62
CA GLN A 9 3.34 1.56 34.73
C GLN A 9 3.63 2.14 33.34
N ARG A 10 3.26 3.41 33.14
CA ARG A 10 3.59 4.20 31.95
C ARG A 10 5.09 4.53 32.00
N SER A 11 5.87 3.89 31.13
CA SER A 11 7.23 4.32 30.83
C SER A 11 7.20 5.63 30.04
N LEU A 12 7.77 6.69 30.64
CA LEU A 12 8.03 7.95 29.98
C LEU A 12 9.30 7.78 29.13
N PHE A 13 9.13 7.45 27.85
CA PHE A 13 10.22 7.56 26.88
C PHE A 13 10.44 9.03 26.55
N GLY A 14 11.55 9.57 27.05
CA GLY A 14 12.06 10.90 26.73
C GLY A 14 12.42 10.99 25.24
N ILE A 15 11.83 11.97 24.56
CA ILE A 15 12.21 12.35 23.20
C ILE A 15 13.44 13.24 23.34
N SER A 16 14.61 12.66 23.08
CA SER A 16 15.84 13.42 22.81
C SER A 16 15.65 14.20 21.50
N THR A 17 15.67 15.53 21.59
CA THR A 17 15.79 16.42 20.44
C THR A 17 17.23 16.93 20.40
N GLU A 18 18.08 16.22 19.65
CA GLU A 18 19.45 16.66 19.41
C GLU A 18 19.57 17.55 18.17
N SER A 19 20.32 18.63 18.38
CA SER A 19 21.21 19.30 17.43
C SER A 19 20.58 20.23 16.37
N ALA A 20 20.45 21.50 16.78
CA ALA A 20 20.57 22.62 15.87
C ALA A 20 22.06 22.80 15.50
N SER A 21 22.42 22.54 14.25
CA SER A 21 23.76 22.81 13.72
C SER A 21 23.78 24.16 12.99
N ASN A 22 24.28 25.16 13.72
CA ASN A 22 25.18 26.23 13.29
C ASN A 22 25.10 26.73 11.85
N PHE A 23 24.30 27.78 11.64
CA PHE A 23 24.39 28.67 10.48
C PHE A 23 25.62 29.58 10.65
N ALA A 24 26.76 29.14 10.11
CA ALA A 24 27.98 29.94 10.06
C ALA A 24 27.79 31.15 9.13
N SER A 25 27.38 32.27 9.73
CA SER A 25 27.34 33.59 9.10
C SER A 25 28.77 34.13 8.97
N THR A 26 29.43 33.83 7.85
CA THR A 26 30.69 34.49 7.47
C THR A 26 30.40 35.93 7.03
N ARG A 27 30.37 36.85 8.00
CA ARG A 27 30.50 38.29 7.73
C ARG A 27 31.94 38.56 7.30
N LEU A 28 32.16 38.57 5.99
CA LEU A 28 33.41 39.06 5.42
C LEU A 28 33.43 40.59 5.55
N THR A 29 34.02 41.09 6.64
CA THR A 29 34.38 42.49 6.79
C THR A 29 35.45 42.82 5.76
N ARG A 30 35.03 43.36 4.62
CA ARG A 30 35.91 43.88 3.58
C ARG A 30 36.62 45.11 4.14
N SER A 31 37.91 44.97 4.42
CA SER A 31 38.76 46.07 4.85
C SER A 31 38.74 47.18 3.81
N ARG A 32 38.40 48.38 4.29
CA ARG A 32 38.66 49.64 3.63
C ARG A 32 40.15 49.91 3.74
N SER A 33 40.89 49.66 2.67
CA SER A 33 42.22 50.22 2.45
C SER A 33 42.64 49.89 1.04
N PHE A 34 42.60 50.88 0.16
CA PHE A 34 43.77 51.43 -0.52
C PHE A 34 43.28 52.38 -1.59
N ALA A 35 43.56 53.67 -1.35
CA ALA A 35 43.53 54.70 -2.37
C ALA A 35 44.40 54.24 -3.54
N ARG A 36 43.76 53.91 -4.66
CA ARG A 36 44.41 53.92 -5.97
C ARG A 36 43.82 55.10 -6.72
N TYR A 37 44.66 56.11 -6.90
CA TYR A 37 44.54 57.09 -7.97
C TYR A 37 44.36 56.31 -9.29
N ILE A 38 43.12 56.14 -9.73
CA ILE A 38 42.85 55.70 -11.09
C ILE A 38 42.91 56.98 -11.91
N ILE A 39 44.02 57.14 -12.60
CA ILE A 39 44.18 58.07 -13.71
C ILE A 39 42.97 57.85 -14.62
N GLN A 40 42.08 58.85 -14.65
CA GLN A 40 40.88 58.85 -15.46
C GLN A 40 41.31 59.08 -16.91
N THR A 41 41.81 58.02 -17.56
CA THR A 41 41.97 57.98 -19.01
C THR A 41 40.58 58.02 -19.61
N VAL A 42 40.13 59.23 -19.94
CA VAL A 42 38.93 59.46 -20.74
C VAL A 42 39.17 58.71 -22.07
N PRO A 43 38.39 57.67 -22.42
CA PRO A 43 38.56 57.04 -23.71
C PRO A 43 38.19 58.07 -24.77
N ALA A 44 39.21 58.58 -25.48
CA ALA A 44 39.10 59.54 -26.58
C ALA A 44 38.50 58.88 -27.83
N ASN A 45 37.32 58.28 -27.70
CA ASN A 45 36.51 57.84 -28.82
C ASN A 45 35.05 58.24 -28.54
N PRO A 46 34.43 59.10 -29.37
CA PRO A 46 33.01 59.35 -29.26
C PRO A 46 32.26 58.02 -29.42
N PRO A 47 31.07 57.87 -28.81
CA PRO A 47 30.26 56.67 -28.99
C PRO A 47 30.04 56.46 -30.49
N ARG A 48 30.80 55.53 -31.08
CA ARG A 48 30.56 55.10 -32.47
C ARG A 48 29.14 54.60 -32.49
N MET A 49 28.28 55.30 -33.24
CA MET A 49 26.89 54.92 -33.46
C MET A 49 26.90 53.42 -33.75
N ALA A 50 26.33 52.65 -32.83
CA ALA A 50 26.38 51.19 -32.90
C ALA A 50 25.83 50.80 -34.27
N SER A 51 26.60 50.05 -35.05
CA SER A 51 26.18 49.68 -36.40
C SER A 51 24.79 49.04 -36.34
N ASN A 52 23.93 49.32 -37.32
CA ASN A 52 22.55 48.83 -37.32
C ASN A 52 22.48 47.30 -37.12
N LEU A 53 23.47 46.57 -37.65
CA LEU A 53 23.64 45.12 -37.42
C LEU A 53 23.88 44.79 -35.95
N SER A 54 24.72 45.55 -35.26
CA SER A 54 24.97 45.36 -33.82
C SER A 54 23.75 45.69 -32.96
N VAL A 55 22.95 46.68 -33.34
CA VAL A 55 21.68 47.02 -32.64
C VAL A 55 20.66 45.90 -32.84
N LEU A 56 20.51 45.41 -34.08
CA LEU A 56 19.57 44.35 -34.42
C LEU A 56 19.93 43.02 -33.73
N THR A 57 21.19 42.61 -33.78
CA THR A 57 21.67 41.39 -33.12
C THR A 57 21.52 41.44 -31.60
N LYS A 58 21.86 42.57 -30.96
CA LYS A 58 21.62 42.78 -29.53
C LYS A 58 20.13 42.68 -29.18
N SER A 59 19.25 43.24 -30.00
CA SER A 59 17.80 43.16 -29.78
C SER A 59 17.30 41.71 -29.81
N HIS A 60 17.76 40.89 -30.77
CA HIS A 60 17.42 39.48 -30.85
C HIS A 60 17.94 38.68 -29.65
N GLN A 61 19.16 38.96 -29.19
CA GLN A 61 19.73 38.34 -27.98
C GLN A 61 18.91 38.69 -26.73
N ILE A 62 18.50 39.96 -26.59
CA ILE A 62 17.65 40.42 -25.48
C ILE A 62 16.26 39.76 -25.54
N ILE A 63 15.68 39.60 -26.74
CA ILE A 63 14.40 38.91 -26.90
C ILE A 63 14.53 37.42 -26.56
N ALA A 64 15.61 36.77 -27.00
CA ALA A 64 15.88 35.36 -26.72
C ALA A 64 16.09 35.12 -25.22
N SER A 65 16.85 35.97 -24.54
CA SER A 65 17.07 35.87 -23.09
C SER A 65 15.76 36.10 -22.32
N LYS A 66 14.97 37.12 -22.68
CA LYS A 66 13.64 37.36 -22.08
C LYS A 66 12.66 36.20 -22.32
N LYS A 67 12.72 35.53 -23.47
CA LYS A 67 11.91 34.33 -23.75
C LYS A 67 12.34 33.15 -22.86
N ARG A 68 13.64 32.95 -22.65
CA ARG A 68 14.17 31.90 -21.75
C ARG A 68 13.77 32.17 -20.30
N GLN A 69 13.90 33.40 -19.82
CA GLN A 69 13.49 33.81 -18.46
C GLN A 69 12.00 33.59 -18.22
N ARG A 70 11.12 33.96 -19.17
CA ARG A 70 9.68 33.68 -19.06
C ARG A 70 9.36 32.18 -18.99
N LYS A 71 10.04 31.35 -19.78
CA LYS A 71 9.88 29.89 -19.71
C LYS A 71 10.30 29.32 -18.35
N GLN A 72 11.39 29.85 -17.76
CA GLN A 72 11.87 29.45 -16.43
C GLN A 72 10.87 29.87 -15.34
N GLN A 73 10.40 31.12 -15.36
CA GLN A 73 9.36 31.60 -14.45
C GLN A 73 8.07 30.78 -14.54
N ILE A 74 7.62 30.43 -15.75
CA ILE A 74 6.45 29.57 -15.93
C ILE A 74 6.68 28.19 -15.34
N LYS A 75 7.88 27.61 -15.47
CA LYS A 75 8.24 26.32 -14.87
C LYS A 75 8.24 26.39 -13.33
N GLU A 76 8.75 27.47 -12.76
CA GLU A 76 8.74 27.69 -11.30
C GLU A 76 7.31 27.89 -10.78
N ILE A 77 6.47 28.65 -11.49
CA ILE A 77 5.06 28.86 -11.12
C ILE A 77 4.26 27.56 -11.25
N THR A 78 4.47 26.76 -12.30
CA THR A 78 3.80 25.45 -12.43
C THR A 78 4.28 24.48 -11.36
N GLU A 79 5.55 24.48 -10.99
CA GLU A 79 6.07 23.68 -9.89
C GLU A 79 5.56 24.12 -8.51
N PHE A 80 5.43 25.43 -8.29
CA PHE A 80 4.85 26.01 -7.08
C PHE A 80 3.35 25.69 -6.95
N LEU A 81 2.58 25.84 -8.04
CA LEU A 81 1.14 25.51 -8.09
C LEU A 81 0.89 23.99 -8.04
N THR A 82 1.78 23.17 -8.61
CA THR A 82 1.72 21.70 -8.49
C THR A 82 2.34 21.17 -7.21
N GLY A 83 3.04 21.99 -6.42
CA GLY A 83 3.66 21.60 -5.16
C GLY A 83 2.65 21.05 -4.15
N PHE A 84 1.40 21.52 -4.17
CA PHE A 84 0.33 20.92 -3.36
C PHE A 84 -0.04 19.51 -3.83
N HIS A 85 -0.09 19.29 -5.15
CA HIS A 85 -0.32 17.96 -5.71
C HIS A 85 0.84 17.02 -5.38
N LYS A 86 2.10 17.47 -5.53
CA LYS A 86 3.31 16.73 -5.14
C LYS A 86 3.30 16.37 -3.65
N ARG A 87 3.07 17.33 -2.75
CA ARG A 87 2.97 17.06 -1.29
C ARG A 87 1.81 16.13 -0.94
N LYS A 88 0.68 16.25 -1.65
CA LYS A 88 -0.47 15.38 -1.43
C LYS A 88 -0.18 13.96 -1.88
N LEU A 89 0.45 13.78 -3.04
CA LEU A 89 0.91 12.47 -3.52
C LEU A 89 1.93 11.86 -2.55
N ALA A 90 2.95 12.63 -2.15
CA ALA A 90 3.94 12.20 -1.16
C ALA A 90 3.29 11.72 0.13
N LYS A 91 2.36 12.50 0.72
CA LYS A 91 1.61 12.08 1.91
C LYS A 91 0.80 10.81 1.70
N THR A 92 0.16 10.65 0.54
CA THR A 92 -0.61 9.43 0.25
C THR A 92 0.30 8.21 0.04
N GLU A 93 1.46 8.39 -0.58
CA GLU A 93 2.45 7.34 -0.80
C GLU A 93 3.12 6.93 0.51
N GLU A 94 3.53 7.88 1.35
CA GLU A 94 4.04 7.62 2.70
C GLU A 94 3.00 6.87 3.55
N GLY A 95 1.73 7.25 3.47
CA GLY A 95 0.65 6.55 4.17
C GLY A 95 0.49 5.10 3.69
N LYS A 96 0.58 4.85 2.39
CA LYS A 96 0.54 3.49 1.81
C LYS A 96 1.77 2.67 2.21
N LYS A 97 2.97 3.25 2.14
CA LYS A 97 4.22 2.59 2.52
C LYS A 97 4.19 2.13 3.97
N LYS A 98 3.79 3.02 4.89
CA LYS A 98 3.63 2.69 6.32
C LYS A 98 2.60 1.58 6.58
N ALA A 99 1.50 1.55 5.83
CA ALA A 99 0.51 0.49 5.95
C ALA A 99 1.06 -0.87 5.49
N ILE A 100 1.78 -0.89 4.35
CA ILE A 100 2.44 -2.09 3.82
C ILE A 100 3.54 -2.58 4.76
N GLU A 101 4.33 -1.68 5.33
CA GLU A 101 5.39 -2.02 6.29
C GLU A 101 4.80 -2.66 7.56
N ARG A 102 3.71 -2.12 8.10
CA ARG A 102 3.00 -2.71 9.24
C ARG A 102 2.47 -4.11 8.91
N ASP A 103 1.79 -4.27 7.78
CA ASP A 103 1.23 -5.56 7.36
C ASP A 103 2.32 -6.64 7.16
N LYS A 104 3.47 -6.25 6.58
CA LYS A 104 4.65 -7.13 6.47
C LYS A 104 5.21 -7.52 7.84
N GLN A 105 5.28 -6.59 8.78
CA GLN A 105 5.76 -6.86 10.15
C GLN A 105 4.82 -7.84 10.86
N GLU A 106 3.50 -7.59 10.83
CA GLU A 106 2.49 -8.46 11.42
C GLU A 106 2.54 -9.87 10.80
N ARG A 107 2.74 -9.98 9.48
CA ARG A 107 2.91 -11.28 8.80
C ARG A 107 4.18 -12.03 9.23
N LEU A 108 5.27 -11.31 9.49
CA LEU A 108 6.51 -11.93 9.98
C LEU A 108 6.38 -12.35 11.44
N GLU A 109 5.72 -11.55 12.27
CA GLU A 109 5.47 -11.84 13.68
C GLU A 109 4.57 -13.06 13.84
N THR A 110 3.43 -13.12 13.12
CA THR A 110 2.55 -14.29 13.09
C THR A 110 3.29 -15.55 12.65
N ARG A 111 4.18 -15.47 11.65
CA ARG A 111 5.00 -16.62 11.24
C ARG A 111 5.99 -17.05 12.32
N ARG A 112 6.57 -16.10 13.05
CA ARG A 112 7.47 -16.38 14.19
C ARG A 112 6.71 -17.03 15.34
N GLU A 113 5.53 -16.52 15.66
CA GLU A 113 4.66 -17.07 16.70
C GLU A 113 4.21 -18.49 16.36
N GLN A 114 3.79 -18.75 15.12
CA GLN A 114 3.44 -20.10 14.67
C GLN A 114 4.60 -21.09 14.82
N ARG A 115 5.82 -20.68 14.44
CA ARG A 115 7.01 -21.51 14.62
C ARG A 115 7.32 -21.79 16.09
N LYS A 116 7.17 -20.78 16.96
CA LYS A 116 7.36 -20.94 18.41
C LYS A 116 6.34 -21.90 19.01
N MET A 117 5.06 -21.73 18.68
CA MET A 117 3.98 -22.62 19.12
C MET A 117 4.23 -24.07 18.71
N LEU A 118 4.66 -24.31 17.47
CA LEU A 118 5.00 -25.66 17.01
C LEU A 118 6.23 -26.23 17.72
N ALA A 119 7.25 -25.40 17.99
CA ALA A 119 8.43 -25.83 18.72
C ALA A 119 8.09 -26.19 20.18
N GLU A 120 7.26 -25.38 20.85
CA GLU A 120 6.76 -25.65 22.20
C GLU A 120 5.94 -26.94 22.25
N GLN A 121 5.03 -27.13 21.28
CA GLN A 121 4.27 -28.38 21.16
C GLN A 121 5.17 -29.59 20.91
N ALA A 122 6.22 -29.45 20.09
CA ALA A 122 7.18 -30.53 19.86
C ALA A 122 7.95 -30.89 21.14
N ILE A 123 8.36 -29.89 21.93
CA ILE A 123 9.02 -30.11 23.23
C ILE A 123 8.06 -30.79 24.22
N GLU A 124 6.81 -30.32 24.31
CA GLU A 124 5.80 -30.97 25.16
C GLU A 124 5.50 -32.40 24.72
N ASN A 125 5.44 -32.66 23.42
CA ASN A 125 5.20 -34.00 22.89
C ASN A 125 6.39 -34.91 23.16
N ALA A 126 7.63 -34.43 22.99
CA ALA A 126 8.84 -35.17 23.36
C ALA A 126 8.85 -35.51 24.86
N ALA A 127 8.58 -34.53 25.73
CA ALA A 127 8.50 -34.75 27.17
C ALA A 127 7.39 -35.75 27.57
N LYS A 128 6.25 -35.75 26.86
CA LYS A 128 5.18 -36.76 27.08
C LYS A 128 5.61 -38.15 26.66
N VAL A 129 6.32 -38.30 25.54
CA VAL A 129 6.85 -39.58 25.06
C VAL A 129 7.92 -40.10 26.01
N GLU A 130 8.87 -39.26 26.42
CA GLU A 130 9.88 -39.63 27.43
C GLU A 130 9.23 -40.03 28.76
N LYS A 131 8.19 -39.33 29.20
CA LYS A 131 7.46 -39.71 30.42
C LYS A 131 6.73 -41.05 30.27
N ALA A 132 6.17 -41.35 29.10
CA ALA A 132 5.41 -42.57 28.86
C ALA A 132 6.31 -43.80 28.65
N TYR A 133 7.39 -43.65 27.88
CA TYR A 133 8.27 -44.75 27.46
C TYR A 133 9.62 -44.76 28.20
N GLY A 134 10.17 -43.60 28.54
CA GLY A 134 11.45 -43.48 29.27
C GLY A 134 11.38 -43.98 30.72
N ALA A 135 10.18 -44.05 31.32
CA ALA A 135 9.98 -44.72 32.61
C ALA A 135 10.07 -46.26 32.54
N VAL A 136 9.96 -46.85 31.34
CA VAL A 136 10.06 -48.30 31.12
C VAL A 136 11.51 -48.74 30.86
N ILE A 137 12.33 -47.86 30.27
CA ILE A 137 13.74 -48.17 29.95
C ILE A 137 14.66 -48.04 31.17
N ALA A 138 14.38 -47.13 32.11
CA ALA A 138 15.18 -46.99 33.35
C ALA A 138 15.04 -48.15 34.36
N GLY A 139 14.21 -49.17 34.04
CA GLY A 139 14.04 -50.38 34.86
C GLY A 139 14.36 -51.69 34.12
N SER A 140 14.89 -51.63 32.90
CA SER A 140 15.34 -52.80 32.13
C SER A 140 16.84 -52.68 31.91
N ASP A 141 17.58 -53.08 32.93
CA ASP A 141 18.99 -53.47 32.90
C ASP A 141 19.13 -54.71 32.00
N ASP A 142 19.31 -54.52 30.68
CA ASP A 142 20.14 -55.41 29.85
C ASP A 142 20.28 -54.85 28.42
N ASP A 143 21.49 -55.02 27.88
CA ASP A 143 21.94 -54.82 26.51
C ASP A 143 22.28 -53.40 26.01
N ASP A 144 23.53 -53.05 26.32
CA ASP A 144 24.42 -52.12 25.63
C ASP A 144 24.56 -52.43 24.12
N GLU A 145 23.60 -51.99 23.29
CA GLU A 145 23.86 -51.75 21.86
C GLU A 145 24.13 -50.27 21.63
N GLU A 146 25.37 -49.89 21.97
CA GLU A 146 26.01 -48.64 21.58
C GLU A 146 25.94 -48.51 20.05
N TRP A 147 24.95 -47.76 19.57
CA TRP A 147 24.84 -47.37 18.16
C TRP A 147 26.08 -46.56 17.78
N THR A 148 27.07 -47.28 17.28
CA THR A 148 28.29 -46.75 16.66
C THR A 148 27.90 -46.09 15.35
N GLY A 149 27.44 -44.84 15.48
CA GLY A 149 27.10 -43.99 14.34
C GLY A 149 28.25 -44.00 13.34
N PHE A 150 27.92 -44.32 12.09
CA PHE A 150 28.79 -44.33 10.90
C PHE A 150 30.13 -43.67 11.16
N GLY A 151 31.10 -44.50 11.54
CA GLY A 151 32.47 -44.12 11.79
C GLY A 151 33.01 -43.35 10.59
N SER A 152 33.36 -42.11 10.88
CA SER A 152 34.63 -41.49 10.51
C SER A 152 35.65 -42.45 9.89
N ASP A 153 35.61 -42.61 8.57
CA ASP A 153 36.77 -43.07 7.82
C ASP A 153 37.00 -42.20 6.59
N ALA A 154 38.29 -41.89 6.41
CA ALA A 154 38.91 -41.23 5.28
C ALA A 154 38.69 -39.71 5.13
N LYS A 155 39.68 -38.98 5.65
CA LYS A 155 40.26 -37.78 5.00
C LYS A 155 40.40 -38.00 3.48
N GLY A 156 39.42 -37.56 2.71
CA GLY A 156 39.50 -37.39 1.26
C GLY A 156 39.13 -35.95 0.94
N LYS A 157 40.12 -35.13 0.58
CA LYS A 157 39.91 -33.78 0.04
C LYS A 157 39.10 -33.91 -1.26
N GLY A 158 37.81 -33.65 -1.17
CA GLY A 158 36.90 -33.57 -2.30
C GLY A 158 35.73 -32.71 -1.88
N LYS A 159 35.97 -31.40 -1.81
CA LYS A 159 34.88 -30.43 -1.75
C LYS A 159 34.28 -30.43 -3.16
N ASP A 160 33.47 -31.44 -3.44
CA ASP A 160 32.58 -31.42 -4.59
C ASP A 160 31.56 -30.34 -4.28
N GLU A 161 31.90 -29.11 -4.67
CA GLU A 161 30.94 -28.07 -4.95
C GLU A 161 30.10 -28.61 -6.10
N ALA A 162 29.08 -29.42 -5.75
CA ALA A 162 27.98 -29.72 -6.63
C ALA A 162 27.29 -28.38 -6.89
N GLU A 163 27.83 -27.63 -7.85
CA GLU A 163 27.14 -26.57 -8.56
C GLU A 163 25.92 -27.24 -9.17
N TYR A 164 24.80 -27.17 -8.45
CA TYR A 164 23.50 -27.50 -8.99
C TYR A 164 23.27 -26.53 -10.14
N SER A 165 23.61 -26.99 -11.35
CA SER A 165 23.08 -26.44 -12.59
C SER A 165 21.58 -26.63 -12.50
N ASP A 166 20.86 -25.58 -12.13
CA ASP A 166 19.41 -25.49 -12.25
C ASP A 166 19.13 -25.42 -13.75
N GLU A 167 19.23 -26.57 -14.43
CA GLU A 167 18.68 -26.73 -15.77
C GLU A 167 17.21 -26.34 -15.65
N GLU A 168 16.86 -25.24 -16.32
CA GLU A 168 15.57 -24.58 -16.25
C GLU A 168 14.44 -25.59 -16.55
N GLN A 169 13.94 -26.26 -15.51
CA GLN A 169 12.85 -27.20 -15.62
C GLN A 169 11.57 -26.38 -15.84
N VAL A 170 11.24 -26.16 -17.11
CA VAL A 170 10.02 -25.47 -17.52
C VAL A 170 8.81 -26.39 -17.26
N ALA A 171 8.27 -26.34 -16.04
CA ALA A 171 7.00 -26.98 -15.74
C ALA A 171 5.88 -26.24 -16.46
N THR A 172 5.40 -26.82 -17.57
CA THR A 172 4.26 -26.28 -18.32
C THR A 172 2.97 -26.67 -17.60
N VAL A 173 2.33 -25.68 -16.97
CA VAL A 173 1.01 -25.86 -16.33
C VAL A 173 -0.05 -25.77 -17.43
N THR A 174 -0.62 -26.91 -17.82
CA THR A 174 -1.79 -26.96 -18.69
C THR A 174 -3.03 -26.63 -17.87
N VAL A 175 -3.62 -25.46 -18.11
CA VAL A 175 -4.94 -25.12 -17.57
C VAL A 175 -5.97 -25.85 -18.41
N VAL A 176 -6.61 -26.87 -17.83
CA VAL A 176 -7.78 -27.51 -18.43
C VAL A 176 -8.94 -26.52 -18.36
N GLU A 177 -9.43 -26.07 -19.51
CA GLU A 177 -10.47 -25.03 -19.63
C GLU A 177 -11.83 -25.42 -19.02
N ASP A 178 -12.04 -26.69 -18.68
CA ASP A 178 -13.24 -27.19 -17.99
C ASP A 178 -13.17 -27.09 -16.45
N PHE A 179 -12.09 -26.55 -15.87
CA PHE A 179 -12.02 -26.32 -14.43
C PHE A 179 -12.70 -25.00 -14.05
N ASP A 180 -14.03 -25.04 -13.94
CA ASP A 180 -14.82 -23.92 -13.45
C ASP A 180 -14.92 -24.01 -11.91
N PRO A 181 -14.22 -23.16 -11.13
CA PRO A 181 -14.13 -23.28 -9.67
C PRO A 181 -15.49 -23.16 -8.97
N ASP A 182 -16.49 -22.58 -9.63
CA ASP A 182 -17.87 -22.54 -9.14
C ASP A 182 -18.56 -23.91 -9.16
N THR A 183 -18.19 -24.82 -10.08
CA THR A 183 -18.78 -26.18 -10.11
C THR A 183 -18.30 -27.06 -8.95
N LEU A 184 -17.09 -26.81 -8.44
CA LEU A 184 -16.56 -27.52 -7.26
C LEU A 184 -17.20 -27.03 -5.95
N ILE A 185 -17.51 -25.74 -5.87
CA ILE A 185 -18.09 -25.13 -4.67
C ILE A 185 -19.63 -25.26 -4.65
N HIS A 186 -20.27 -25.28 -5.83
CA HIS A 186 -21.73 -25.26 -5.95
C HIS A 186 -22.34 -26.55 -6.53
N GLY A 187 -21.54 -27.51 -7.00
CA GLY A 187 -22.02 -28.73 -7.67
C GLY A 187 -22.66 -28.44 -9.02
N GLU A 188 -22.74 -29.43 -9.93
CA GLU A 188 -23.41 -29.27 -11.22
C GLU A 188 -24.85 -28.76 -11.02
N ALA A 189 -25.11 -27.53 -11.46
CA ALA A 189 -26.45 -26.96 -11.45
C ALA A 189 -27.33 -27.74 -12.45
N PRO A 190 -28.56 -28.12 -12.06
CA PRO A 190 -29.43 -28.91 -12.91
C PRO A 190 -29.85 -28.11 -14.15
N ILE A 191 -29.69 -28.75 -15.31
CA ILE A 191 -30.06 -28.26 -16.64
C ILE A 191 -31.54 -27.78 -16.63
N PRO A 192 -31.86 -26.58 -17.16
CA PRO A 192 -33.22 -26.07 -17.14
C PRO A 192 -34.11 -26.83 -18.13
N ARG A 193 -35.08 -27.59 -17.62
CA ARG A 193 -36.19 -28.15 -18.41
C ARG A 193 -37.24 -27.06 -18.69
N SER A 194 -37.68 -27.02 -19.94
CA SER A 194 -38.73 -26.14 -20.47
C SER A 194 -40.11 -26.35 -19.80
N PRO A 195 -41.05 -25.40 -19.93
CA PRO A 195 -42.18 -25.28 -19.01
C PRO A 195 -43.37 -26.13 -19.46
N SER A 196 -43.84 -27.00 -18.56
CA SER A 196 -45.15 -27.65 -18.65
C SER A 196 -45.97 -27.27 -17.43
N ALA A 197 -47.20 -26.84 -17.71
CA ALA A 197 -48.24 -26.45 -16.77
C ALA A 197 -48.46 -27.47 -15.64
N GLY A 198 -48.81 -26.97 -14.45
CA GLY A 198 -49.15 -27.82 -13.31
C GLY A 198 -49.31 -27.00 -12.04
N ASP A 199 -50.55 -26.56 -11.81
CA ASP A 199 -51.07 -25.86 -10.64
C ASP A 199 -51.02 -26.75 -9.38
N VAL A 200 -50.23 -26.38 -8.35
CA VAL A 200 -50.40 -26.85 -6.96
C VAL A 200 -49.83 -25.81 -5.97
N GLU A 201 -50.66 -25.43 -5.00
CA GLU A 201 -50.44 -24.44 -3.92
C GLU A 201 -49.14 -24.58 -3.08
N PRO A 202 -48.62 -23.47 -2.53
CA PRO A 202 -47.52 -23.50 -1.56
C PRO A 202 -48.01 -23.68 -0.09
N ARG A 203 -47.69 -24.83 0.52
CA ARG A 203 -47.67 -25.00 1.98
C ARG A 203 -46.57 -24.12 2.60
N GLN A 204 -46.98 -23.16 3.41
CA GLN A 204 -46.11 -22.31 4.22
C GLN A 204 -45.43 -23.13 5.33
N ARG A 205 -44.09 -23.21 5.31
CA ARG A 205 -43.31 -23.66 6.47
C ARG A 205 -42.99 -22.45 7.34
N ALA A 206 -43.48 -22.49 8.58
CA ALA A 206 -43.23 -21.49 9.61
C ALA A 206 -41.74 -21.46 9.99
N ILE A 207 -41.07 -20.35 9.69
CA ILE A 207 -39.76 -20.01 10.24
C ILE A 207 -40.01 -19.24 11.54
N LYS A 208 -39.53 -19.81 12.65
CA LYS A 208 -39.58 -19.23 13.99
C LYS A 208 -38.76 -17.94 14.01
N SER A 209 -39.44 -16.85 14.39
CA SER A 209 -38.89 -15.52 14.55
C SER A 209 -37.97 -15.42 15.78
N GLU A 210 -36.68 -15.12 15.56
CA GLU A 210 -35.82 -14.59 16.60
C GLU A 210 -36.08 -13.10 16.81
N LYS A 211 -36.00 -12.69 18.08
CA LYS A 211 -36.50 -11.45 18.66
C LYS A 211 -35.84 -10.20 18.04
N PRO A 212 -36.59 -9.12 17.75
CA PRO A 212 -36.00 -7.87 17.28
C PRO A 212 -35.27 -7.16 18.42
N LEU A 213 -33.96 -6.94 18.25
CA LEU A 213 -33.16 -6.05 19.08
C LEU A 213 -33.75 -4.63 19.06
N LYS A 214 -33.81 -4.03 20.24
CA LYS A 214 -34.43 -2.76 20.58
C LYS A 214 -34.08 -1.66 19.58
N LYS A 215 -35.12 -0.98 19.05
CA LYS A 215 -35.01 0.26 18.28
C LYS A 215 -34.25 1.30 19.11
N VAL A 216 -33.01 1.59 18.74
CA VAL A 216 -32.35 2.82 19.18
C VAL A 216 -33.11 3.97 18.53
N GLU A 217 -33.73 4.82 19.35
CA GLU A 217 -34.43 6.01 18.90
C GLU A 217 -33.50 6.87 18.06
N LYS A 218 -33.87 7.10 16.79
CA LYS A 218 -33.14 7.99 15.89
C LYS A 218 -33.34 9.40 16.41
N LEU A 219 -32.39 9.90 17.21
CA LEU A 219 -32.31 11.30 17.57
C LEU A 219 -32.34 12.12 16.28
N LYS A 220 -33.33 13.02 16.16
CA LYS A 220 -33.48 13.91 15.01
C LYS A 220 -32.16 14.68 14.85
N PRO A 221 -31.51 14.67 13.66
CA PRO A 221 -30.27 15.39 13.48
C PRO A 221 -30.55 16.88 13.68
N LYS A 222 -29.91 17.48 14.69
CA LYS A 222 -29.91 18.93 14.87
C LYS A 222 -29.43 19.55 13.56
N LYS A 223 -30.16 20.54 13.03
CA LYS A 223 -29.82 21.27 11.80
C LYS A 223 -28.54 22.09 12.04
N ILE A 224 -27.39 21.44 12.04
CA ILE A 224 -26.10 22.12 11.94
C ILE A 224 -25.94 22.46 10.47
N LYS A 225 -25.76 23.76 10.18
CA LYS A 225 -25.75 24.39 8.85
C LYS A 225 -24.81 23.74 7.84
N TYR A 226 -23.90 22.88 8.31
CA TYR A 226 -23.15 21.92 7.52
C TYR A 226 -23.17 20.56 8.21
N GLN A 227 -23.84 19.58 7.63
CA GLN A 227 -23.81 18.20 8.10
C GLN A 227 -22.36 17.67 8.21
N THR A 228 -22.13 16.66 9.05
CA THR A 228 -20.84 15.95 9.09
C THR A 228 -20.50 15.38 7.71
N LYS A 229 -19.21 15.24 7.38
CA LYS A 229 -18.75 14.73 6.07
C LYS A 229 -19.39 13.39 5.71
N ALA A 230 -19.60 12.52 6.70
CA ALA A 230 -20.26 11.22 6.53
C ALA A 230 -21.73 11.38 6.10
N ALA A 231 -22.49 12.24 6.79
CA ALA A 231 -23.89 12.53 6.45
C ALA A 231 -24.02 13.17 5.05
N ARG A 232 -23.13 14.09 4.69
CA ARG A 232 -23.08 14.69 3.33
C ARG A 232 -22.81 13.64 2.25
N LYS A 233 -21.90 12.69 2.49
CA LYS A 233 -21.62 11.59 1.54
C LYS A 233 -22.83 10.66 1.40
N ALA A 234 -23.49 10.32 2.51
CA ALA A 234 -24.70 9.51 2.50
C ALA A 234 -25.84 10.19 1.73
N GLU A 235 -26.05 11.50 1.93
CA GLU A 235 -27.07 12.27 1.20
C GLU A 235 -26.74 12.39 -0.29
N THR A 236 -25.47 12.69 -0.63
CA THR A 236 -25.01 12.72 -2.04
C THR A 236 -25.20 11.36 -2.71
N GLY A 237 -24.90 10.26 -2.00
CA GLY A 237 -25.13 8.90 -2.46
C GLY A 237 -26.61 8.63 -2.75
N LYS A 238 -27.50 9.01 -1.83
CA LYS A 238 -28.97 8.88 -2.02
C LYS A 238 -29.47 9.72 -3.20
N GLN A 239 -28.98 10.94 -3.37
CA GLN A 239 -29.37 11.79 -4.51
C GLN A 239 -28.88 11.21 -5.84
N ARG A 240 -27.64 10.69 -5.89
CA ARG A 240 -27.12 10.00 -7.07
C ARG A 240 -27.95 8.76 -7.40
N ALA A 241 -28.23 7.91 -6.41
CA ALA A 241 -29.05 6.71 -6.59
C ALA A 241 -30.45 7.04 -7.12
N ARG A 242 -31.11 8.08 -6.59
CA ARG A 242 -32.42 8.53 -7.12
C ARG A 242 -32.33 9.05 -8.55
N ARG A 243 -31.25 9.76 -8.90
CA ARG A 243 -31.03 10.25 -10.26
C ARG A 243 -30.76 9.10 -11.23
N THR A 244 -29.99 8.09 -10.82
CA THR A 244 -29.72 6.91 -11.65
C THR A 244 -30.96 6.04 -11.80
N GLU A 245 -31.70 5.77 -10.73
CA GLU A 245 -32.94 5.00 -10.77
C GLU A 245 -34.02 5.70 -11.61
N LYS A 246 -34.18 7.03 -11.46
CA LYS A 246 -35.10 7.82 -12.30
C LYS A 246 -34.66 7.81 -13.76
N ALA A 247 -33.35 7.88 -14.03
CA ALA A 247 -32.83 7.79 -15.39
C ALA A 247 -33.07 6.39 -15.97
N GLU A 248 -32.86 5.32 -15.22
CA GLU A 248 -33.11 3.93 -15.65
C GLU A 248 -34.58 3.68 -15.96
N ARG A 249 -35.49 4.12 -15.07
CA ARG A 249 -36.94 4.03 -15.29
C ARG A 249 -37.42 4.84 -16.50
N ALA A 250 -36.75 5.94 -16.83
CA ALA A 250 -37.01 6.76 -18.01
C ALA A 250 -36.30 6.25 -19.29
N GLY A 251 -35.79 5.01 -19.29
CA GLY A 251 -35.01 4.47 -20.40
C GLY A 251 -33.58 5.00 -20.39
N GLY A 252 -32.85 4.69 -19.32
CA GLY A 252 -31.49 5.17 -19.08
C GLY A 252 -30.47 4.70 -20.13
N LYS A 253 -29.18 4.94 -19.89
CA LYS A 253 -28.10 4.62 -20.83
C LYS A 253 -28.17 3.18 -21.41
N ALA A 254 -28.67 2.22 -20.64
CA ALA A 254 -28.91 0.84 -21.07
C ALA A 254 -29.95 0.69 -22.20
N SER A 255 -31.00 1.53 -22.26
CA SER A 255 -31.97 1.49 -23.37
C SER A 255 -31.40 2.14 -24.64
N ARG A 256 -30.60 3.22 -24.49
CA ARG A 256 -29.91 3.88 -25.62
C ARG A 256 -28.86 2.98 -26.27
N GLU A 257 -28.23 2.10 -25.50
CA GLU A 257 -27.25 1.15 -26.03
C GLU A 257 -27.91 0.06 -26.89
N LYS A 258 -29.09 -0.43 -26.50
CA LYS A 258 -29.88 -1.38 -27.31
C LYS A 258 -30.35 -0.76 -28.63
N GLY A 259 -30.71 0.52 -28.65
CA GLY A 259 -31.12 1.23 -29.87
C GLY A 259 -30.00 1.47 -30.90
N LYS A 260 -28.73 1.57 -30.46
CA LYS A 260 -27.59 1.77 -31.36
C LYS A 260 -27.13 0.48 -32.06
N LYS A 261 -27.30 -0.69 -31.44
CA LYS A 261 -26.96 -1.98 -32.08
C LYS A 261 -27.99 -2.43 -33.13
N GLY A 262 -29.24 -1.96 -33.06
CA GLY A 262 -30.30 -2.31 -34.02
C GLY A 262 -30.34 -1.49 -35.32
N ARG A 263 -29.63 -0.34 -35.41
CA ARG A 263 -29.63 0.55 -36.59
C ARG A 263 -28.50 0.28 -37.61
N LYS A 264 -27.71 -0.78 -37.41
CA LYS A 264 -26.72 -1.28 -38.37
C LYS A 264 -27.25 -2.57 -39.03
N ARG A 265 -28.31 -2.45 -39.83
CA ARG A 265 -28.68 -3.42 -40.87
C ARG A 265 -29.28 -2.65 -42.03
#